data_AF-A0A6L5T3W1-F1
#
_entry.id   AF-A0A6L5T3W1-F1
#
_cell.length_a   1.000
_cell.length_b   1.000
_cell.length_c   1.000
_cell.angle_alpha   90.00
_cell.angle_beta   90.00
_cell.angle_gamma   90.00
#
_symmetry.space_group_name_H-M   'P 1'
#
loop_
_entity.id
_entity.type
_entity.pdbx_description
1 polymer ?
#
loop_
_entity_poly.entity_id
_entity_poly.type
_entity_poly.pdbx_seq_one_letter_code
_entity_poly.pdbx_strand_id
1 'polypeptide(L)'
;MRYGFTTGSCAAAASKAAAYMLLTGKAKNKITIQTPKGIAYTADITDIKRSENEVSCAVIKDGGDDPDVTTGAYIYAFVRILHSDTSALCKKKQDLVIINIDGGDGVGRVTKPGLDQPVGNAAINHVPREMIEKEVREVCELLDFKGTLDITISVPKGKELAERTFNPRLGIVGGISILGTSGIVEPMSSQALIDTIRVELRQRYSLGYDYVAVAPGNYGLDFMKESYGYDLDRSVKCSNFIGETIDMAADMGFKRMLLTGHIGKLIKVAGGIMNTHSREADCRIELLTAFAFRCGVAPFYIKRIMDSLTTEEALAALKESGRLYAVMDYAMERICFYLDKRAKGRIEIDCIMYSNEFGELAKSRKAEKWFTLLAQEQAQQT
;
A
#
# COMPACT_ATOMS: atom_id res chain seq x y z
N MET A 1 -5.88 -23.26 -3.61
CA MET A 1 -4.66 -22.43 -3.56
C MET A 1 -4.01 -22.59 -2.20
N ARG A 2 -2.69 -22.64 -2.14
CA ARG A 2 -1.88 -22.78 -0.92
C ARG A 2 -1.60 -21.40 -0.32
N TYR A 3 -1.87 -21.26 0.99
CA TYR A 3 -1.46 -20.07 1.74
C TYR A 3 0.07 -20.05 1.91
N GLY A 4 0.64 -18.85 1.87
CA GLY A 4 2.02 -18.61 2.29
C GLY A 4 2.12 -18.02 3.69
N PHE A 5 3.35 -17.73 4.11
CA PHE A 5 3.64 -17.03 5.35
C PHE A 5 4.39 -15.73 5.10
N THR A 6 4.06 -14.71 5.88
CA THR A 6 4.59 -13.36 5.69
C THR A 6 6.07 -13.26 6.11
N THR A 7 6.77 -12.21 5.69
CA THR A 7 8.13 -11.93 6.17
C THR A 7 8.16 -11.77 7.70
N GLY A 8 7.09 -11.21 8.30
CA GLY A 8 6.93 -11.14 9.76
C GLY A 8 6.87 -12.51 10.44
N SER A 9 6.11 -13.46 9.89
CA SER A 9 6.04 -14.83 10.42
C SER A 9 7.37 -15.56 10.30
N CYS A 10 8.08 -15.42 9.18
CA CYS A 10 9.42 -16.00 9.02
C CYS A 10 10.42 -15.39 10.02
N ALA A 11 10.39 -14.06 10.22
CA ALA A 11 11.23 -13.38 11.19
C ALA A 11 10.94 -13.85 12.63
N ALA A 12 9.67 -13.93 13.03
CA ALA A 12 9.28 -14.42 14.35
C ALA A 12 9.72 -15.88 14.59
N ALA A 13 9.56 -16.76 13.59
CA ALA A 13 10.04 -18.14 13.67
C ALA A 13 11.56 -18.22 13.80
N ALA A 14 12.31 -17.48 12.97
CA ALA A 14 13.77 -17.41 13.07
C ALA A 14 14.23 -16.88 14.44
N SER A 15 13.60 -15.82 14.96
CA SER A 15 13.91 -15.25 16.27
C SER A 15 13.63 -16.23 17.41
N LYS A 16 12.47 -16.92 17.39
CA LYS A 16 12.13 -17.96 18.38
C LYS A 16 13.16 -19.09 18.39
N ALA A 17 13.54 -19.57 17.20
CA ALA A 17 14.52 -20.64 17.07
C ALA A 17 15.90 -20.21 17.57
N ALA A 18 16.38 -19.02 17.19
CA ALA A 18 17.67 -18.48 17.63
C ALA A 18 17.70 -18.28 19.15
N ALA A 19 16.67 -17.68 19.74
CA ALA A 19 16.56 -17.51 21.19
C ALA A 19 16.53 -18.85 21.93
N TYR A 20 15.75 -19.84 21.43
CA TYR A 20 15.72 -21.18 22.00
C TYR A 20 17.09 -21.85 21.97
N MET A 21 17.77 -21.81 20.83
CA MET A 21 19.09 -22.42 20.66
C MET A 21 20.17 -21.74 21.51
N LEU A 22 20.06 -20.43 21.70
CA LEU A 22 20.97 -19.64 22.54
C LEU A 22 20.79 -20.01 24.01
N LEU A 23 19.55 -19.99 24.51
CA LEU A 23 19.27 -20.19 25.94
C LEU A 23 19.34 -21.66 26.39
N THR A 24 19.03 -22.63 25.51
CA THR A 24 19.06 -24.05 25.88
C THR A 24 20.36 -24.76 25.55
N GLY A 25 21.20 -24.18 24.69
CA GLY A 25 22.34 -24.88 24.12
C GLY A 25 21.98 -26.03 23.15
N LYS A 26 20.70 -26.30 22.88
CA LYS A 26 20.25 -27.42 22.02
C LYS A 26 19.91 -26.93 20.62
N ALA A 27 20.34 -27.68 19.61
CA ALA A 27 19.97 -27.39 18.22
C ALA A 27 18.47 -27.67 17.96
N LYS A 28 17.86 -26.83 17.12
CA LYS A 28 16.45 -26.95 16.73
C LYS A 28 16.28 -26.63 15.25
N ASN A 29 15.94 -27.65 14.46
CA ASN A 29 15.81 -27.52 13.00
C ASN A 29 14.38 -27.22 12.54
N LYS A 30 13.39 -27.27 13.45
CA LYS A 30 11.99 -26.93 13.20
C LYS A 30 11.42 -26.19 14.40
N ILE A 31 10.67 -25.12 14.15
CA ILE A 31 10.01 -24.35 15.19
C ILE A 31 8.57 -24.03 14.79
N THR A 32 7.67 -23.97 15.76
CA THR A 32 6.27 -23.61 15.53
C THR A 32 5.96 -22.29 16.23
N ILE A 33 5.31 -21.38 15.51
CA ILE A 33 4.77 -20.12 16.02
C ILE A 33 3.27 -20.03 15.76
N GLN A 34 2.58 -19.15 16.49
CA GLN A 34 1.18 -18.84 16.23
C GLN A 34 1.06 -17.53 15.45
N THR A 35 0.45 -17.58 14.26
CA THR A 35 0.16 -16.36 13.49
C THR A 35 -0.98 -15.55 14.14
N PRO A 36 -1.07 -14.24 13.88
CA PRO A 36 -2.22 -13.42 14.32
C PRO A 36 -3.58 -13.96 13.89
N LYS A 37 -3.65 -14.69 12.76
CA LYS A 37 -4.87 -15.36 12.30
C LYS A 37 -5.19 -16.67 13.04
N GLY A 38 -4.40 -17.04 14.06
CA GLY A 38 -4.58 -18.28 14.84
C GLY A 38 -4.16 -19.55 14.10
N ILE A 39 -3.44 -19.42 12.98
CA ILE A 39 -2.92 -20.56 12.20
C ILE A 39 -1.51 -20.87 12.68
N ALA A 40 -1.25 -22.13 13.04
CA ALA A 40 0.08 -22.59 13.42
C ALA A 40 1.01 -22.63 12.19
N TYR A 41 2.17 -21.99 12.30
CA TYR A 41 3.22 -22.03 11.29
C TYR A 41 4.41 -22.82 11.82
N THR A 42 4.72 -23.95 11.18
CA THR A 42 5.94 -24.73 11.46
C THR A 42 6.98 -24.44 10.40
N ALA A 43 8.04 -23.73 10.78
CA ALA A 43 9.13 -23.34 9.90
C ALA A 43 10.31 -24.32 10.01
N ASP A 44 10.91 -24.66 8.87
CA ASP A 44 12.23 -25.27 8.79
C ASP A 44 13.31 -24.21 9.03
N ILE A 45 14.24 -24.52 9.94
CA ILE A 45 15.35 -23.63 10.31
C ILE A 45 16.60 -24.05 9.55
N THR A 46 17.22 -23.10 8.88
CA THR A 46 18.42 -23.29 8.07
C THR A 46 19.55 -22.35 8.54
N ASP A 47 20.77 -22.56 8.01
CA ASP A 47 21.94 -21.71 8.23
C ASP A 47 22.24 -21.36 9.69
N ILE A 48 22.15 -22.36 10.56
CA ILE A 48 22.38 -22.20 12.00
C ILE A 48 23.88 -21.95 12.26
N LYS A 49 24.20 -20.81 12.87
CA LYS A 49 25.52 -20.48 13.41
C LYS A 49 25.37 -20.12 14.88
N ARG A 50 26.26 -20.64 15.72
CA ARG A 50 26.14 -20.57 17.18
C ARG A 50 27.50 -20.23 17.78
N SER A 51 27.50 -19.30 18.72
CA SER A 51 28.60 -19.03 19.63
C SER A 51 28.09 -19.05 21.08
N GLU A 52 28.93 -18.71 22.05
CA GLU A 52 28.56 -18.75 23.47
C GLU A 52 27.43 -17.77 23.81
N ASN A 53 27.46 -16.57 23.22
CA ASN A 53 26.54 -15.48 23.57
C ASN A 53 25.63 -15.05 22.42
N GLU A 54 25.76 -15.66 21.24
CA GLU A 54 24.91 -15.33 20.10
C GLU A 54 24.54 -16.56 19.25
N VAL A 55 23.38 -16.47 18.61
CA VAL A 55 22.92 -17.46 17.62
C VAL A 55 22.30 -16.72 16.44
N SER A 56 22.62 -17.18 15.23
CA SER A 56 21.93 -16.78 14.01
C SER A 56 21.35 -17.99 13.30
N CYS A 57 20.14 -17.85 12.75
CA CYS A 57 19.56 -18.83 11.84
C CYS A 57 18.61 -18.15 10.85
N ALA A 58 18.22 -18.88 9.81
CA ALA A 58 17.32 -18.40 8.78
C ALA A 58 16.05 -19.25 8.65
N VAL A 59 15.03 -18.61 8.10
CA VAL A 59 13.84 -19.25 7.52
C VAL A 59 13.74 -18.81 6.07
N ILE A 60 13.53 -19.76 5.16
CA ILE A 60 13.26 -19.47 3.76
C ILE A 60 11.77 -19.18 3.62
N LYS A 61 11.43 -17.99 3.12
CA LYS A 61 10.04 -17.57 2.97
C LYS A 61 9.32 -18.36 1.87
N ASP A 62 8.15 -18.89 2.20
CA ASP A 62 7.22 -19.50 1.25
C ASP A 62 5.96 -18.63 1.12
N GLY A 63 5.79 -17.97 -0.03
CA GLY A 63 4.62 -17.15 -0.35
C GLY A 63 3.38 -17.93 -0.79
N GLY A 64 3.46 -19.26 -0.87
CA GLY A 64 2.36 -20.07 -1.40
C GLY A 64 2.16 -19.83 -2.89
N ASP A 65 0.90 -19.71 -3.32
CA ASP A 65 0.54 -19.44 -4.72
C ASP A 65 0.54 -17.94 -5.08
N ASP A 66 0.90 -17.06 -4.14
CA ASP A 66 1.00 -15.63 -4.39
C ASP A 66 2.29 -15.29 -5.17
N PRO A 67 2.23 -14.48 -6.23
CA PRO A 67 3.42 -13.97 -6.92
C PRO A 67 4.13 -12.89 -6.08
N ASP A 68 4.53 -13.25 -4.85
CA ASP A 68 5.26 -12.41 -3.92
C ASP A 68 6.76 -12.45 -4.25
N VAL A 69 7.32 -11.28 -4.59
CA VAL A 69 8.74 -11.10 -4.93
C VAL A 69 9.70 -11.53 -3.83
N THR A 70 9.23 -11.62 -2.58
CA THR A 70 10.02 -12.05 -1.42
C THR A 70 9.99 -13.56 -1.18
N THR A 71 9.26 -14.33 -2.00
CA THR A 71 9.27 -15.79 -1.93
C THR A 71 10.67 -16.35 -2.25
N GLY A 72 11.13 -17.31 -1.47
CA GLY A 72 12.48 -17.86 -1.54
C GLY A 72 13.56 -16.99 -0.88
N ALA A 73 13.21 -15.82 -0.35
CA ALA A 73 14.15 -15.01 0.40
C ALA A 73 14.49 -15.65 1.75
N TYR A 74 15.76 -15.59 2.14
CA TYR A 74 16.21 -16.00 3.46
C TYR A 74 15.99 -14.85 4.44
N ILE A 75 15.19 -15.11 5.47
CA ILE A 75 14.96 -14.19 6.59
C ILE A 75 15.78 -14.68 7.77
N TYR A 76 16.86 -13.96 8.08
CA TYR A 76 17.74 -14.28 9.20
C TYR A 76 17.29 -13.55 10.46
N ALA A 77 17.41 -14.22 11.60
CA ALA A 77 17.41 -13.59 12.91
C ALA A 77 18.76 -13.87 13.58
N PHE A 78 19.40 -12.81 14.06
CA PHE A 78 20.58 -12.86 14.92
C PHE A 78 20.15 -12.45 16.32
N VAL A 79 20.34 -13.31 17.31
CA VAL A 79 19.96 -13.08 18.71
C VAL A 79 21.20 -13.15 19.58
N ARG A 80 21.39 -12.13 20.43
CA ARG A 80 22.53 -12.03 21.33
C ARG A 80 22.08 -11.61 22.73
N ILE A 81 22.71 -12.17 23.76
CA ILE A 81 22.53 -11.71 25.15
C ILE A 81 23.40 -10.46 25.38
N LEU A 82 22.79 -9.38 25.87
CA LEU A 82 23.53 -8.24 26.39
C LEU A 82 23.75 -8.41 27.89
N HIS A 83 25.02 -8.48 28.30
CA HIS A 83 25.39 -8.36 29.70
C HIS A 83 25.42 -6.88 30.09
N SER A 84 24.51 -6.45 30.97
CA SER A 84 24.51 -5.08 31.47
C SER A 84 25.68 -4.87 32.43
N ASP A 85 26.60 -3.94 32.13
CA ASP A 85 27.61 -3.50 33.09
C ASP A 85 26.94 -2.92 34.34
N THR A 86 27.37 -3.43 35.49
CA THR A 86 26.83 -3.12 36.82
C THR A 86 27.02 -1.65 37.18
N SER A 87 25.98 -0.83 37.02
CA SER A 87 25.80 0.39 37.81
C SER A 87 24.49 0.30 38.61
N ALA A 88 24.54 0.77 39.86
CA ALA A 88 23.59 0.47 40.94
C ALA A 88 22.12 0.93 40.70
N LEU A 89 21.84 1.65 39.62
CA LEU A 89 20.48 2.01 39.18
C LEU A 89 19.75 0.87 38.44
N CYS A 90 20.47 -0.17 38.00
CA CYS A 90 19.92 -1.26 37.17
C CYS A 90 19.40 -2.49 37.93
N LYS A 91 19.58 -2.59 39.26
CA LYS A 91 19.14 -3.77 40.02
C LYS A 91 17.62 -4.01 39.95
N LYS A 92 16.80 -2.97 39.78
CA LYS A 92 15.34 -3.13 39.58
C LYS A 92 14.94 -3.63 38.17
N LYS A 93 15.82 -3.51 37.17
CA LYS A 93 15.58 -3.99 35.80
C LYS A 93 16.09 -5.42 35.56
N GLN A 94 16.90 -5.97 36.47
CA GLN A 94 17.48 -7.31 36.31
C GLN A 94 16.47 -8.46 36.42
N ASP A 95 15.27 -8.20 36.95
CA ASP A 95 14.18 -9.19 37.00
C ASP A 95 13.26 -9.19 35.76
N LEU A 96 13.53 -8.32 34.77
CA LEU A 96 12.69 -8.18 33.60
C LEU A 96 13.42 -8.62 32.34
N VAL A 97 12.71 -9.36 31.49
CA VAL A 97 13.14 -9.66 30.12
C VAL A 97 12.97 -8.41 29.27
N ILE A 98 14.06 -7.92 28.69
CA ILE A 98 14.07 -6.79 27.75
C ILE A 98 14.42 -7.34 26.36
N ILE A 99 13.57 -7.09 25.37
CA ILE A 99 13.78 -7.55 23.99
C ILE A 99 13.92 -6.32 23.10
N ASN A 100 15.11 -6.14 22.52
CA ASN A 100 15.37 -5.09 21.54
C ASN A 100 15.28 -5.69 20.14
N ILE A 101 14.55 -5.05 19.22
CA ILE A 101 14.37 -5.52 17.84
C ILE A 101 14.82 -4.42 16.88
N ASP A 102 15.78 -4.75 16.02
CA ASP A 102 16.22 -3.89 14.91
C ASP A 102 16.43 -4.69 13.61
N GLY A 103 16.68 -4.00 12.51
CA GLY A 103 16.97 -4.59 11.19
C GLY A 103 18.43 -4.48 10.80
N GLY A 104 19.03 -5.54 10.28
CA GLY A 104 20.36 -5.55 9.69
C GLY A 104 20.33 -5.39 8.17
N ASP A 105 21.26 -6.07 7.51
CA ASP A 105 21.44 -6.02 6.06
C ASP A 105 20.15 -6.39 5.30
N GLY A 106 19.81 -5.60 4.29
CA GLY A 106 18.64 -5.76 3.44
C GLY A 106 17.26 -5.61 4.11
N VAL A 107 17.19 -5.20 5.38
CA VAL A 107 15.97 -4.63 5.97
C VAL A 107 15.98 -3.11 5.83
N GLY A 108 14.97 -2.57 5.16
CA GLY A 108 14.90 -1.15 4.83
C GLY A 108 14.83 -0.25 6.06
N ARG A 109 15.23 1.02 5.90
CA ARG A 109 15.08 2.10 6.88
C ARG A 109 14.02 3.09 6.44
N VAL A 110 13.16 3.50 7.37
CA VAL A 110 12.13 4.51 7.12
C VAL A 110 12.76 5.89 7.02
N THR A 111 12.59 6.57 5.89
CA THR A 111 13.11 7.93 5.65
C THR A 111 12.01 8.97 5.51
N LYS A 112 10.75 8.56 5.33
CA LYS A 112 9.57 9.44 5.24
C LYS A 112 8.57 9.16 6.35
N PRO A 113 7.84 10.18 6.86
CA PRO A 113 6.80 9.99 7.87
C PRO A 113 5.56 9.30 7.29
N GLY A 114 4.65 8.88 8.17
CA GLY A 114 3.37 8.25 7.79
C GLY A 114 3.45 6.74 7.49
N LEU A 115 4.62 6.14 7.68
CA LEU A 115 4.77 4.69 7.75
C LEU A 115 4.51 4.18 9.16
N ASP A 116 4.38 2.85 9.26
CA ASP A 116 4.11 2.16 10.52
C ASP A 116 5.20 2.41 11.57
N GLN A 117 6.47 2.45 11.12
CA GLN A 117 7.63 2.73 11.96
C GLN A 117 8.09 4.17 11.78
N PRO A 118 8.60 4.82 12.84
CA PRO A 118 9.06 6.20 12.77
C PRO A 118 10.33 6.34 11.92
N VAL A 119 10.55 7.55 11.39
CA VAL A 119 11.75 7.89 10.60
C VAL A 119 13.03 7.51 11.36
N GLY A 120 13.97 6.89 10.66
CA GLY A 120 15.22 6.35 11.19
C GLY A 120 15.17 4.88 11.60
N ASN A 121 13.98 4.32 11.86
CA ASN A 121 13.85 2.94 12.32
C ASN A 121 13.89 1.92 11.17
N ALA A 122 14.23 0.68 11.51
CA ALA A 122 14.04 -0.46 10.61
C ALA A 122 12.56 -0.61 10.24
N ALA A 123 12.30 -0.90 8.97
CA ALA A 123 10.99 -1.14 8.37
C ALA A 123 10.42 -2.51 8.79
N ILE A 124 10.33 -2.73 10.10
CA ILE A 124 9.72 -3.89 10.75
C ILE A 124 8.44 -3.39 11.41
N ASN A 125 7.28 -3.70 10.83
CA ASN A 125 6.00 -3.17 11.31
C ASN A 125 5.65 -3.68 12.72
N HIS A 126 4.71 -3.01 13.40
CA HIS A 126 4.29 -3.31 14.77
C HIS A 126 3.85 -4.76 14.93
N VAL A 127 2.99 -5.31 14.06
CA VAL A 127 2.55 -6.71 14.16
C VAL A 127 3.73 -7.70 14.10
N PRO A 128 4.66 -7.64 13.12
CA PRO A 128 5.88 -8.44 13.18
C PRO A 128 6.72 -8.24 14.45
N ARG A 129 6.86 -7.01 14.97
CA ARG A 129 7.59 -6.76 16.23
C ARG A 129 6.92 -7.47 17.40
N GLU A 130 5.60 -7.33 17.53
CA GLU A 130 4.79 -7.99 18.56
C GLU A 130 4.88 -9.52 18.44
N MET A 131 4.87 -10.06 17.21
CA MET A 131 5.06 -11.48 16.98
C MET A 131 6.44 -11.96 17.44
N ILE A 132 7.51 -11.26 17.04
CA ILE A 132 8.89 -11.58 17.47
C ILE A 132 8.99 -11.53 18.99
N GLU A 133 8.50 -10.44 19.60
CA GLU A 133 8.55 -10.25 21.05
C GLU A 133 7.80 -11.36 21.78
N LYS A 134 6.55 -11.64 21.39
CA LYS A 134 5.73 -12.70 21.99
C LYS A 134 6.41 -14.06 21.94
N GLU A 135 6.88 -14.46 20.76
CA GLU A 135 7.44 -15.80 20.52
C GLU A 135 8.80 -15.98 21.23
N VAL A 136 9.61 -14.93 21.32
CA VAL A 136 10.87 -14.95 22.08
C VAL A 136 10.62 -14.90 23.58
N ARG A 137 9.63 -14.12 24.02
CA ARG A 137 9.25 -14.03 25.43
C ARG A 137 8.72 -15.36 25.96
N GLU A 138 7.96 -16.11 25.15
CA GLU A 138 7.54 -17.48 25.49
C GLU A 138 8.75 -18.38 25.80
N VAL A 139 9.81 -18.29 24.99
CA VAL A 139 11.06 -19.05 25.23
C VAL A 139 11.76 -18.59 26.51
N CYS A 140 11.80 -17.29 26.77
CA CYS A 140 12.41 -16.75 27.99
C CYS A 140 11.66 -17.21 29.24
N GLU A 141 10.32 -17.19 29.21
CA GLU A 141 9.45 -17.63 30.31
C GLU A 141 9.61 -19.14 30.58
N LEU A 142 9.67 -19.96 29.53
CA LEU A 142 9.89 -21.41 29.65
C LEU A 142 11.24 -21.77 30.29
N LEU A 143 12.23 -20.89 30.20
CA LEU A 143 13.59 -21.13 30.68
C LEU A 143 13.96 -20.29 31.91
N ASP A 144 12.99 -19.55 32.47
CA ASP A 144 13.19 -18.57 33.55
C ASP A 144 14.36 -17.60 33.28
N PHE A 145 14.55 -17.24 32.01
CA PHE A 145 15.61 -16.34 31.60
C PHE A 145 15.28 -14.90 32.01
N LYS A 146 16.26 -14.23 32.59
CA LYS A 146 16.22 -12.81 32.95
C LYS A 146 17.41 -12.09 32.33
N GLY A 147 17.16 -11.00 31.63
CA GLY A 147 18.21 -10.26 30.94
C GLY A 147 17.71 -9.53 29.70
N THR A 148 18.66 -9.02 28.92
CA THR A 148 18.38 -8.31 27.68
C THR A 148 18.80 -9.14 26.48
N LEU A 149 17.88 -9.30 25.51
CA LEU A 149 18.14 -9.92 24.22
C LEU A 149 18.09 -8.85 23.13
N ASP A 150 19.17 -8.75 22.35
CA ASP A 150 19.19 -8.01 21.09
C ASP A 150 18.85 -8.94 19.95
N ILE A 151 17.87 -8.55 19.13
CA ILE A 151 17.43 -9.27 17.95
C ILE A 151 17.61 -8.38 16.72
N THR A 152 18.43 -8.85 15.78
CA THR A 152 18.63 -8.19 14.49
C THR A 152 18.09 -9.06 13.37
N ILE A 153 17.11 -8.54 12.62
CA ILE A 153 16.53 -9.23 11.45
C ILE A 153 17.24 -8.80 10.18
N SER A 154 17.71 -9.73 9.36
CA SER A 154 18.43 -9.43 8.12
C SER A 154 17.88 -10.23 6.94
N VAL A 155 17.94 -9.65 5.75
CA VAL A 155 17.52 -10.27 4.48
C VAL A 155 18.61 -9.98 3.44
N PRO A 156 19.61 -10.85 3.24
CA PRO A 156 20.79 -10.51 2.41
C PRO A 156 20.49 -10.06 0.97
N LYS A 157 19.41 -10.55 0.36
CA LYS A 157 18.94 -10.10 -0.98
C LYS A 157 17.93 -8.96 -0.92
N GLY A 158 17.63 -8.44 0.26
CA GLY A 158 16.54 -7.51 0.52
C GLY A 158 16.72 -6.18 -0.21
N LYS A 159 17.96 -5.71 -0.41
CA LYS A 159 18.20 -4.48 -1.18
C LYS A 159 17.79 -4.62 -2.65
N GLU A 160 18.20 -5.72 -3.30
CA GLU A 160 17.81 -6.03 -4.69
C GLU A 160 16.30 -6.26 -4.81
N LEU A 161 15.72 -7.02 -3.87
CA LEU A 161 14.29 -7.29 -3.86
C LEU A 161 13.46 -6.01 -3.70
N ALA A 162 13.92 -5.06 -2.88
CA ALA A 162 13.22 -3.81 -2.63
C ALA A 162 13.01 -2.95 -3.88
N GLU A 163 13.92 -3.00 -4.85
CA GLU A 163 13.80 -2.29 -6.13
C GLU A 163 12.57 -2.73 -6.94
N ARG A 164 12.10 -3.95 -6.70
CA ARG A 164 10.89 -4.53 -7.34
C ARG A 164 9.64 -4.39 -6.47
N THR A 165 9.71 -3.60 -5.39
CA THR A 165 8.57 -3.33 -4.48
C THR A 165 8.18 -1.85 -4.50
N PHE A 166 7.13 -1.49 -3.78
CA PHE A 166 6.74 -0.09 -3.57
C PHE A 166 7.60 0.66 -2.55
N ASN A 167 8.51 -0.04 -1.85
CA ASN A 167 9.35 0.54 -0.79
C ASN A 167 10.11 1.81 -1.18
N PRO A 168 10.77 1.90 -2.35
CA PRO A 168 11.50 3.10 -2.73
C PRO A 168 10.61 4.35 -2.81
N ARG A 169 9.38 4.20 -3.33
CA ARG A 169 8.40 5.30 -3.42
C ARG A 169 7.94 5.75 -2.03
N LEU A 170 7.68 4.77 -1.17
CA LEU A 170 7.25 4.97 0.21
C LEU A 170 8.36 5.53 1.12
N GLY A 171 9.58 5.76 0.64
CA GLY A 171 10.66 6.23 1.49
C GLY A 171 11.17 5.15 2.45
N ILE A 172 11.26 3.92 1.96
CA ILE A 172 11.95 2.82 2.63
C ILE A 172 13.18 2.50 1.80
N VAL A 173 14.36 2.75 2.37
CA VAL A 173 15.64 2.70 1.64
C VAL A 173 16.53 1.61 2.21
N GLY A 174 17.29 0.94 1.34
CA GLY A 174 18.32 -0.02 1.74
C GLY A 174 17.83 -1.46 1.93
N GLY A 175 16.53 -1.73 1.75
CA GLY A 175 16.00 -3.09 1.93
C GLY A 175 14.48 -3.21 1.86
N ILE A 176 14.00 -4.44 2.03
CA ILE A 176 12.57 -4.74 2.10
C ILE A 176 11.99 -4.42 3.48
N SER A 177 10.67 -4.39 3.56
CA SER A 177 9.93 -4.26 4.82
C SER A 177 9.62 -5.65 5.38
N ILE A 178 9.76 -5.81 6.70
CA ILE A 178 9.27 -6.98 7.43
C ILE A 178 7.83 -6.65 7.87
N LEU A 179 6.86 -7.30 7.25
CA LEU A 179 5.44 -6.97 7.36
C LEU A 179 4.59 -8.23 7.38
N GLY A 180 3.33 -8.07 7.77
CA GLY A 180 2.35 -9.16 7.84
C GLY A 180 1.36 -8.94 8.98
N THR A 181 0.15 -8.50 8.68
CA THR A 181 -0.88 -8.19 9.69
C THR A 181 -1.57 -9.46 10.20
N SER A 182 -1.82 -10.43 9.32
CA SER A 182 -2.45 -11.71 9.66
C SER A 182 -1.43 -12.83 9.94
N GLY A 183 -0.17 -12.61 9.58
CA GLY A 183 0.90 -13.61 9.56
C GLY A 183 0.82 -14.60 8.39
N ILE A 184 -0.20 -14.53 7.54
CA ILE A 184 -0.34 -15.38 6.35
C ILE A 184 -0.36 -14.55 5.06
N VAL A 185 0.09 -15.17 3.96
CA VAL A 185 -0.02 -14.61 2.61
C VAL A 185 -1.20 -15.28 1.92
N GLU A 186 -2.21 -14.47 1.59
CA GLU A 186 -3.35 -14.88 0.77
C GLU A 186 -3.09 -14.45 -0.68
N PRO A 187 -3.32 -15.33 -1.68
CA PRO A 187 -3.04 -15.02 -3.08
C PRO A 187 -3.77 -13.76 -3.56
N MET A 188 -3.01 -12.82 -4.16
CA MET A 188 -3.40 -11.53 -4.75
C MET A 188 -4.83 -11.09 -4.43
N SER A 189 -5.06 -10.74 -3.16
CA SER A 189 -6.34 -10.20 -2.76
C SER A 189 -6.42 -8.72 -3.12
N SER A 190 -7.61 -8.25 -3.48
CA SER A 190 -7.92 -6.81 -3.62
C SER A 190 -7.49 -6.00 -2.39
N GLN A 191 -7.34 -6.65 -1.23
CA GLN A 191 -6.92 -6.04 0.02
C GLN A 191 -5.48 -5.48 -0.04
N ALA A 192 -4.54 -6.17 -0.69
CA ALA A 192 -3.15 -5.70 -0.77
C ALA A 192 -3.03 -4.36 -1.53
N LEU A 193 -3.85 -4.19 -2.57
CA LEU A 193 -3.93 -2.93 -3.32
C LEU A 193 -4.57 -1.82 -2.48
N ILE A 194 -5.64 -2.12 -1.75
CA ILE A 194 -6.30 -1.17 -0.84
C ILE A 194 -5.34 -0.72 0.27
N ASP A 195 -4.58 -1.65 0.85
CA ASP A 195 -3.61 -1.34 1.90
C ASP A 195 -2.47 -0.46 1.36
N THR A 196 -2.04 -0.69 0.12
CA THR A 196 -1.06 0.17 -0.56
C THR A 196 -1.59 1.61 -0.72
N ILE A 197 -2.83 1.77 -1.20
CA ILE A 197 -3.49 3.08 -1.31
C ILE A 197 -3.55 3.79 0.05
N ARG A 198 -3.90 3.05 1.10
CA ARG A 198 -3.97 3.60 2.47
C ARG A 198 -2.61 4.13 2.92
N VAL A 199 -1.53 3.40 2.64
CA VAL A 199 -0.18 3.84 3.02
C VAL A 199 0.21 5.11 2.26
N GLU A 200 -0.02 5.18 0.96
CA GLU A 200 0.27 6.40 0.17
C GLU A 200 -0.51 7.62 0.68
N LEU A 201 -1.82 7.47 0.98
CA LEU A 201 -2.64 8.53 1.59
C LEU A 201 -2.09 8.98 2.94
N ARG A 202 -1.73 8.03 3.82
CA ARG A 202 -1.22 8.35 5.16
C ARG A 202 0.10 9.11 5.10
N GLN A 203 1.00 8.73 4.19
CA GLN A 203 2.25 9.46 3.98
C GLN A 203 1.99 10.90 3.55
N ARG A 204 1.09 11.08 2.58
CA ARG A 204 0.73 12.40 2.08
C ARG A 204 0.17 13.28 3.20
N TYR A 205 -0.72 12.74 4.02
CA TYR A 205 -1.28 13.46 5.18
C TYR A 205 -0.20 13.78 6.23
N SER A 206 0.69 12.82 6.50
CA SER A 206 1.77 12.98 7.50
C SER A 206 2.84 13.99 7.08
N LEU A 207 2.93 14.31 5.79
CA LEU A 207 3.75 15.40 5.27
C LEU A 207 3.10 16.79 5.45
N GLY A 208 1.91 16.86 6.06
CA GLY A 208 1.21 18.10 6.40
C GLY A 208 0.22 18.59 5.34
N TYR A 209 -0.02 17.81 4.29
CA TYR A 209 -0.99 18.17 3.25
C TYR A 209 -2.41 17.81 3.69
N ASP A 210 -3.33 18.77 3.60
CA ASP A 210 -4.76 18.55 3.83
C ASP A 210 -5.53 18.29 2.52
N TYR A 211 -4.81 18.06 1.42
CA TYR A 211 -5.35 17.70 0.11
C TYR A 211 -4.57 16.55 -0.55
N VAL A 212 -5.22 15.85 -1.49
CA VAL A 212 -4.58 14.76 -2.25
C VAL A 212 -5.04 14.70 -3.71
N ALA A 213 -4.10 14.47 -4.62
CA ALA A 213 -4.38 14.15 -6.01
C ALA A 213 -4.34 12.62 -6.22
N VAL A 214 -5.38 12.09 -6.85
CA VAL A 214 -5.62 10.65 -7.01
C VAL A 214 -5.87 10.33 -8.48
N ALA A 215 -5.28 9.24 -8.98
CA ALA A 215 -5.60 8.71 -10.30
C ALA A 215 -5.77 7.18 -10.31
N PRO A 216 -6.68 6.65 -11.14
CA PRO A 216 -6.85 5.20 -11.34
C PRO A 216 -5.65 4.48 -11.99
N GLY A 217 -4.63 5.18 -12.48
CA GLY A 217 -3.50 4.56 -13.17
C GLY A 217 -2.49 5.58 -13.67
N ASN A 218 -1.37 5.09 -14.22
CA ASN A 218 -0.24 5.93 -14.65
C ASN A 218 -0.64 6.95 -15.72
N TYR A 219 -1.48 6.58 -16.69
CA TYR A 219 -1.93 7.52 -17.73
C TYR A 219 -2.60 8.78 -17.18
N GLY A 220 -3.35 8.68 -16.08
CA GLY A 220 -4.00 9.85 -15.49
C GLY A 220 -3.02 10.78 -14.83
N LEU A 221 -1.90 10.21 -14.36
CA LEU A 221 -0.78 10.95 -13.84
C LEU A 221 -0.01 11.59 -15.00
N ASP A 222 0.39 10.82 -16.01
CA ASP A 222 1.12 11.33 -17.17
C ASP A 222 0.37 12.50 -17.83
N PHE A 223 -0.96 12.39 -17.98
CA PHE A 223 -1.80 13.49 -18.46
C PHE A 223 -1.70 14.75 -17.59
N MET A 224 -1.68 14.63 -16.26
CA MET A 224 -1.54 15.78 -15.37
C MET A 224 -0.15 16.42 -15.46
N LYS A 225 0.90 15.63 -15.69
CA LYS A 225 2.26 16.16 -15.90
C LYS A 225 2.38 16.89 -17.23
N GLU A 226 1.90 16.27 -18.30
CA GLU A 226 2.01 16.82 -19.65
C GLU A 226 1.14 18.06 -19.83
N SER A 227 -0.10 18.03 -19.33
CA SER A 227 -1.06 19.11 -19.54
C SER A 227 -0.90 20.26 -18.55
N TYR A 228 -0.42 19.98 -17.33
CA TYR A 228 -0.41 20.98 -16.25
C TYR A 228 0.90 21.05 -15.45
N GLY A 229 1.96 20.34 -15.87
CA GLY A 229 3.27 20.40 -15.23
C GLY A 229 3.35 19.74 -13.86
N TYR A 230 2.35 18.96 -13.44
CA TYR A 230 2.28 18.39 -12.09
C TYR A 230 3.29 17.25 -11.86
N ASP A 231 3.90 17.21 -10.67
CA ASP A 231 4.82 16.14 -10.26
C ASP A 231 4.06 14.88 -9.82
N LEU A 232 4.26 13.80 -10.57
CA LEU A 232 3.51 12.55 -10.47
C LEU A 232 3.94 11.69 -9.28
N ASP A 233 5.15 11.90 -8.77
CA ASP A 233 5.70 11.12 -7.66
C ASP A 233 4.97 11.38 -6.33
N ARG A 234 4.00 12.31 -6.32
CA ARG A 234 3.22 12.74 -5.13
C ARG A 234 1.74 12.40 -5.20
N SER A 235 1.33 11.79 -6.29
CA SER A 235 -0.05 11.37 -6.51
C SER A 235 -0.31 9.97 -5.98
N VAL A 236 -1.53 9.72 -5.51
CA VAL A 236 -1.95 8.40 -5.03
C VAL A 236 -2.58 7.60 -6.16
N LYS A 237 -2.17 6.35 -6.32
CA LYS A 237 -2.71 5.46 -7.35
C LYS A 237 -3.84 4.60 -6.79
N CYS A 238 -5.09 4.95 -7.09
CA CYS A 238 -6.26 4.20 -6.57
C CYS A 238 -6.63 2.95 -7.37
N SER A 239 -5.98 2.68 -8.49
CA SER A 239 -6.27 1.55 -9.39
C SER A 239 -7.73 1.50 -9.85
N ASN A 240 -8.58 0.68 -9.24
CA ASN A 240 -10.02 0.64 -9.53
C ASN A 240 -10.88 1.02 -8.32
N PHE A 241 -10.28 1.23 -7.14
CA PHE A 241 -10.97 1.37 -5.85
C PHE A 241 -11.26 2.84 -5.51
N ILE A 242 -12.05 3.51 -6.35
CA ILE A 242 -12.34 4.94 -6.19
C ILE A 242 -13.12 5.18 -4.90
N GLY A 243 -14.15 4.39 -4.63
CA GLY A 243 -14.98 4.54 -3.43
C GLY A 243 -14.21 4.35 -2.13
N GLU A 244 -13.40 3.30 -2.05
CA GLU A 244 -12.57 2.99 -0.89
C GLU A 244 -11.50 4.07 -0.68
N THR A 245 -10.96 4.63 -1.76
CA THR A 245 -9.99 5.73 -1.69
C THR A 245 -10.62 6.99 -1.13
N ILE A 246 -11.85 7.32 -1.55
CA ILE A 246 -12.62 8.44 -1.00
C ILE A 246 -12.86 8.25 0.51
N ASP A 247 -13.30 7.07 0.91
CA ASP A 247 -13.56 6.79 2.32
C ASP A 247 -12.30 6.89 3.15
N MET A 248 -11.19 6.28 2.70
CA MET A 248 -9.91 6.36 3.39
C MET A 248 -9.38 7.79 3.49
N ALA A 249 -9.50 8.58 2.42
CA ALA A 249 -9.06 9.97 2.43
C ALA A 249 -9.91 10.81 3.41
N ALA A 250 -11.24 10.62 3.39
CA ALA A 250 -12.15 11.29 4.31
C ALA A 250 -11.88 10.90 5.77
N ASP A 251 -11.68 9.62 6.07
CA ASP A 251 -11.43 9.13 7.43
C ASP A 251 -10.07 9.60 7.97
N MET A 252 -9.09 9.85 7.11
CA MET A 252 -7.80 10.45 7.49
C MET A 252 -7.89 11.95 7.77
N GLY A 253 -8.96 12.62 7.34
CA GLY A 253 -9.16 14.06 7.55
C GLY A 253 -8.66 14.95 6.40
N PHE A 254 -8.46 14.41 5.20
CA PHE A 254 -8.24 15.23 4.01
C PHE A 254 -9.47 16.13 3.76
N LYS A 255 -9.23 17.41 3.51
CA LYS A 255 -10.28 18.39 3.21
C LYS A 255 -10.66 18.39 1.74
N ARG A 256 -9.69 18.11 0.85
CA ARG A 256 -9.87 18.18 -0.60
C ARG A 256 -9.22 16.99 -1.32
N MET A 257 -9.88 16.50 -2.36
CA MET A 257 -9.34 15.48 -3.26
C MET A 257 -9.55 15.87 -4.72
N LEU A 258 -8.52 15.70 -5.55
CA LEU A 258 -8.64 15.80 -7.00
C LEU A 258 -8.55 14.40 -7.60
N LEU A 259 -9.61 13.97 -8.28
CA LEU A 259 -9.65 12.73 -9.04
C LEU A 259 -9.42 13.00 -10.52
N THR A 260 -8.33 12.47 -11.08
CA THR A 260 -8.06 12.58 -12.52
C THR A 260 -8.06 11.21 -13.16
N GLY A 261 -8.81 11.03 -14.25
CA GLY A 261 -8.93 9.70 -14.85
C GLY A 261 -9.44 9.69 -16.28
N HIS A 262 -9.10 8.60 -16.95
CA HIS A 262 -9.54 8.32 -18.31
C HIS A 262 -11.06 8.06 -18.34
N ILE A 263 -11.74 8.52 -19.38
CA ILE A 263 -13.18 8.30 -19.60
C ILE A 263 -13.58 6.83 -19.44
N GLY A 264 -12.76 5.90 -19.93
CA GLY A 264 -13.01 4.46 -19.83
C GLY A 264 -13.14 3.92 -18.40
N LYS A 265 -12.73 4.67 -17.39
CA LYS A 265 -12.98 4.36 -15.97
C LYS A 265 -14.00 5.32 -15.36
N LEU A 266 -13.80 6.63 -15.54
CA LEU A 266 -14.61 7.65 -14.86
C LEU A 266 -16.07 7.66 -15.30
N ILE A 267 -16.38 7.26 -16.53
CA ILE A 267 -17.77 7.17 -16.97
C ILE A 267 -18.59 6.21 -16.10
N LYS A 268 -17.98 5.17 -15.52
CA LYS A 268 -18.65 4.23 -14.61
C LYS A 268 -19.09 4.92 -13.31
N VAL A 269 -18.28 5.86 -12.82
CA VAL A 269 -18.61 6.68 -11.64
C VAL A 269 -19.84 7.54 -11.90
N ALA A 270 -20.05 7.99 -13.15
CA ALA A 270 -21.26 8.70 -13.56
C ALA A 270 -22.54 7.86 -13.40
N GLY A 271 -22.41 6.53 -13.38
CA GLY A 271 -23.48 5.57 -13.07
C GLY A 271 -23.55 5.17 -11.59
N GLY A 272 -22.69 5.71 -10.73
CA GLY A 272 -22.59 5.36 -9.31
C GLY A 272 -21.73 4.13 -9.01
N ILE A 273 -20.99 3.62 -10.00
CA ILE A 273 -20.10 2.47 -9.84
C ILE A 273 -18.75 2.97 -9.33
N MET A 274 -18.45 2.64 -8.08
CA MET A 274 -17.25 3.12 -7.37
C MET A 274 -16.03 2.20 -7.51
N ASN A 275 -16.22 0.98 -8.03
CA ASN A 275 -15.13 0.11 -8.45
C ASN A 275 -15.09 0.03 -9.98
N THR A 276 -14.03 0.56 -10.60
CA THR A 276 -13.99 0.72 -12.06
C THR A 276 -13.55 -0.53 -12.82
N HIS A 277 -13.28 -1.65 -12.13
CA HIS A 277 -12.86 -2.89 -12.77
C HIS A 277 -13.98 -3.42 -13.70
N SER A 278 -13.63 -3.93 -14.89
CA SER A 278 -14.62 -4.42 -15.88
C SER A 278 -15.46 -5.57 -15.35
N ARG A 279 -14.87 -6.45 -14.52
CA ARG A 279 -15.59 -7.53 -13.83
C ARG A 279 -16.71 -7.05 -12.89
N GLU A 280 -16.58 -5.85 -12.32
CA GLU A 280 -17.60 -5.29 -11.42
C GLU A 280 -18.75 -4.67 -12.21
N ALA A 281 -18.40 -3.94 -13.27
CA ALA A 281 -19.36 -3.43 -14.23
C ALA A 281 -18.68 -3.07 -15.54
N ASP A 282 -19.32 -3.37 -16.66
CA ASP A 282 -18.94 -2.89 -17.98
C ASP A 282 -20.14 -2.29 -18.70
N CYS A 283 -20.50 -1.06 -18.32
CA CYS A 283 -21.67 -0.34 -18.85
C CYS A 283 -21.28 1.02 -19.46
N ARG A 284 -20.06 1.13 -19.99
CA ARG A 284 -19.47 2.41 -20.43
C ARG A 284 -20.25 3.00 -21.60
N ILE A 285 -20.54 2.15 -22.59
CA ILE A 285 -21.23 2.55 -23.82
C ILE A 285 -22.71 2.82 -23.53
N GLU A 286 -23.34 2.02 -22.69
CA GLU A 286 -24.72 2.18 -22.24
C GLU A 286 -24.94 3.51 -21.53
N LEU A 287 -24.02 3.87 -20.61
CA LEU A 287 -24.06 5.16 -19.92
C LEU A 287 -23.87 6.32 -20.90
N LEU A 288 -22.89 6.24 -21.81
CA LEU A 288 -22.68 7.25 -22.85
C LEU A 288 -23.89 7.41 -23.76
N THR A 289 -24.53 6.31 -24.13
CA THR A 289 -25.74 6.28 -24.97
C THR A 289 -26.91 6.96 -24.25
N ALA A 290 -27.12 6.63 -22.98
CA ALA A 290 -28.16 7.25 -22.16
C ALA A 290 -27.94 8.77 -21.99
N PHE A 291 -26.67 9.18 -21.81
CA PHE A 291 -26.32 10.59 -21.68
C PHE A 291 -26.45 11.34 -23.02
N ALA A 292 -26.04 10.72 -24.13
CA ALA A 292 -26.24 11.25 -25.47
C ALA A 292 -27.73 11.48 -25.77
N PHE A 293 -28.59 10.51 -25.45
CA PHE A 293 -30.04 10.67 -25.54
C PHE A 293 -30.55 11.84 -24.71
N ARG A 294 -30.12 11.93 -23.44
CA ARG A 294 -30.52 13.01 -22.53
C ARG A 294 -30.13 14.40 -23.03
N CYS A 295 -29.01 14.52 -23.74
CA CYS A 295 -28.49 15.76 -24.31
C CYS A 295 -29.02 16.06 -25.73
N GLY A 296 -29.98 15.29 -26.24
CA GLY A 296 -30.62 15.54 -27.53
C GLY A 296 -29.73 15.23 -28.74
N VAL A 297 -28.81 14.28 -28.61
CA VAL A 297 -28.06 13.74 -29.75
C VAL A 297 -29.03 13.05 -30.73
N ALA A 298 -28.83 13.23 -32.04
CA ALA A 298 -29.75 12.66 -33.03
C ALA A 298 -29.73 11.11 -32.98
N PRO A 299 -30.87 10.43 -33.21
CA PRO A 299 -30.97 8.97 -33.10
C PRO A 299 -29.94 8.19 -33.91
N PHE A 300 -29.54 8.71 -35.09
CA PHE A 300 -28.48 8.12 -35.91
C PHE A 300 -27.15 7.98 -35.14
N TYR A 301 -26.72 9.04 -34.45
CA TYR A 301 -25.48 9.01 -33.66
C TYR A 301 -25.63 8.19 -32.39
N ILE A 302 -26.80 8.21 -31.74
CA ILE A 302 -27.08 7.37 -30.56
C ILE A 302 -26.88 5.89 -30.90
N LYS A 303 -27.42 5.44 -32.04
CA LYS A 303 -27.23 4.06 -32.48
C LYS A 303 -25.75 3.73 -32.72
N ARG A 304 -25.01 4.63 -33.39
CA ARG A 304 -23.56 4.47 -33.61
C ARG A 304 -22.78 4.39 -32.30
N ILE A 305 -23.13 5.19 -31.29
CA ILE A 305 -22.51 5.13 -29.97
C ILE A 305 -22.79 3.78 -29.33
N MET A 306 -24.05 3.32 -29.33
CA MET A 306 -24.43 2.03 -28.76
C MET A 306 -23.72 0.84 -29.43
N ASP A 307 -23.47 0.94 -30.74
CA ASP A 307 -22.76 -0.08 -31.53
C ASP A 307 -21.22 0.02 -31.41
N SER A 308 -20.69 1.00 -30.66
CA SER A 308 -19.24 1.19 -30.48
C SER A 308 -18.65 0.16 -29.52
N LEU A 309 -17.44 -0.31 -29.81
CA LEU A 309 -16.70 -1.25 -28.94
C LEU A 309 -15.87 -0.51 -27.90
N THR A 310 -15.43 0.71 -28.22
CA THR A 310 -14.56 1.51 -27.36
C THR A 310 -15.16 2.87 -27.04
N THR A 311 -14.70 3.47 -25.95
CA THR A 311 -15.09 4.84 -25.60
C THR A 311 -14.58 5.85 -26.61
N GLU A 312 -13.46 5.61 -27.29
CA GLU A 312 -12.92 6.55 -28.29
C GLU A 312 -13.81 6.59 -29.55
N GLU A 313 -14.28 5.43 -30.03
CA GLU A 313 -15.26 5.36 -31.12
C GLU A 313 -16.56 6.10 -30.78
N ALA A 314 -17.06 5.91 -29.56
CA ALA A 314 -18.23 6.62 -29.05
C ALA A 314 -18.00 8.15 -28.99
N LEU A 315 -16.81 8.59 -28.56
CA LEU A 315 -16.43 10.00 -28.52
C LEU A 315 -16.34 10.60 -29.93
N ALA A 316 -15.81 9.86 -30.90
CA ALA A 316 -15.79 10.30 -32.29
C ALA A 316 -17.20 10.53 -32.85
N ALA A 317 -18.13 9.61 -32.60
CA ALA A 317 -19.54 9.78 -32.99
C ALA A 317 -20.19 10.99 -32.29
N LEU A 318 -19.90 11.21 -31.01
CA LEU A 318 -20.36 12.39 -30.28
C LEU A 318 -19.78 13.70 -30.83
N LYS A 319 -18.50 13.70 -31.25
CA LYS A 319 -17.86 14.87 -31.87
C LYS A 319 -18.51 15.21 -33.21
N GLU A 320 -18.73 14.21 -34.06
CA GLU A 320 -19.42 14.39 -35.34
C GLU A 320 -20.85 14.93 -35.16
N SER A 321 -21.53 14.54 -34.08
CA SER A 321 -22.87 15.06 -33.76
C SER A 321 -22.88 16.53 -33.30
N GLY A 322 -21.72 17.13 -33.03
CA GLY A 322 -21.59 18.48 -32.48
C GLY A 322 -21.99 18.62 -31.00
N ARG A 323 -22.18 17.50 -30.29
CA ARG A 323 -22.67 17.47 -28.90
C ARG A 323 -21.69 16.88 -27.89
N LEU A 324 -20.45 16.62 -28.28
CA LEU A 324 -19.42 16.02 -27.42
C LEU A 324 -19.34 16.68 -26.03
N TYR A 325 -18.99 17.97 -25.97
CA TYR A 325 -18.80 18.66 -24.69
C TYR A 325 -20.10 18.74 -23.86
N ALA A 326 -21.26 18.93 -24.50
CA ALA A 326 -22.54 18.92 -23.79
C ALA A 326 -22.85 17.57 -23.11
N VAL A 327 -22.42 16.45 -23.73
CA VAL A 327 -22.55 15.12 -23.12
C VAL A 327 -21.49 14.90 -22.05
N MET A 328 -20.25 15.36 -22.25
CA MET A 328 -19.18 15.23 -21.26
C MET A 328 -19.42 16.08 -20.00
N ASP A 329 -19.96 17.29 -20.15
CA ASP A 329 -20.37 18.16 -19.05
C ASP A 329 -21.46 17.49 -18.22
N TYR A 330 -22.48 16.92 -18.87
CA TYR A 330 -23.52 16.16 -18.18
C TYR A 330 -22.94 14.92 -17.48
N ALA A 331 -22.04 14.18 -18.13
CA ALA A 331 -21.35 13.06 -17.49
C ALA A 331 -20.56 13.51 -16.26
N MET A 332 -19.87 14.64 -16.33
CA MET A 332 -19.12 15.23 -15.21
C MET A 332 -20.04 15.65 -14.06
N GLU A 333 -21.20 16.25 -14.34
CA GLU A 333 -22.21 16.55 -13.32
C GLU A 333 -22.67 15.27 -12.59
N ARG A 334 -22.90 14.18 -13.34
CA ARG A 334 -23.26 12.88 -12.75
C ARG A 334 -22.12 12.28 -11.93
N ILE A 335 -20.87 12.38 -12.39
CA ILE A 335 -19.69 11.93 -11.63
C ILE A 335 -19.62 12.70 -10.31
N CYS A 336 -19.64 14.04 -10.35
CA CYS A 336 -19.58 14.88 -9.16
C CYS A 336 -20.71 14.53 -8.17
N PHE A 337 -21.94 14.35 -8.65
CA PHE A 337 -23.06 13.93 -7.81
C PHE A 337 -22.77 12.64 -7.03
N TYR A 338 -22.21 11.61 -7.68
CA TYR A 338 -21.92 10.35 -7.02
C TYR A 338 -20.69 10.40 -6.11
N LEU A 339 -19.67 11.20 -6.48
CA LEU A 339 -18.52 11.47 -5.63
C LEU A 339 -18.96 12.17 -4.34
N ASP A 340 -19.75 13.24 -4.44
CA ASP A 340 -20.30 13.97 -3.30
C ASP A 340 -21.18 13.08 -2.41
N LYS A 341 -21.99 12.22 -3.04
CA LYS A 341 -22.82 11.24 -2.33
C LYS A 341 -21.98 10.24 -1.52
N ARG A 342 -20.83 9.80 -2.03
CA ARG A 342 -19.90 8.91 -1.30
C ARG A 342 -19.15 9.66 -0.19
N ALA A 343 -18.70 10.89 -0.49
CA ALA A 343 -18.00 11.74 0.46
C ALA A 343 -18.87 12.11 1.67
N LYS A 344 -20.18 12.32 1.46
CA LYS A 344 -21.14 12.74 2.51
C LYS A 344 -20.71 14.03 3.20
N GLY A 345 -20.12 14.97 2.45
CA GLY A 345 -19.63 16.25 2.96
C GLY A 345 -18.36 16.17 3.84
N ARG A 346 -17.77 14.98 4.01
CA ARG A 346 -16.52 14.81 4.79
C ARG A 346 -15.29 15.34 4.07
N ILE A 347 -15.31 15.33 2.73
CA ILE A 347 -14.23 15.77 1.87
C ILE A 347 -14.82 16.42 0.61
N GLU A 348 -14.21 17.51 0.15
CA GLU A 348 -14.55 18.15 -1.13
C GLU A 348 -13.80 17.43 -2.26
N ILE A 349 -14.52 16.97 -3.29
CA ILE A 349 -13.92 16.22 -4.39
C ILE A 349 -14.10 16.97 -5.71
N ASP A 350 -12.98 17.24 -6.37
CA ASP A 350 -12.93 17.74 -7.73
C ASP A 350 -12.51 16.64 -8.69
N CYS A 351 -12.88 16.77 -9.96
CA CYS A 351 -12.66 15.72 -10.95
C CYS A 351 -12.24 16.29 -12.30
N ILE A 352 -11.28 15.64 -12.96
CA ILE A 352 -10.87 15.90 -14.34
C ILE A 352 -10.99 14.60 -15.13
N MET A 353 -11.70 14.66 -16.26
CA MET A 353 -11.88 13.53 -17.16
C MET A 353 -11.22 13.83 -18.50
N TYR A 354 -10.45 12.87 -19.00
CA TYR A 354 -9.74 13.00 -20.28
C TYR A 354 -9.86 11.72 -21.12
N SER A 355 -9.51 11.82 -22.40
CA SER A 355 -9.19 10.67 -23.25
C SER A 355 -7.86 10.87 -23.97
N ASN A 356 -7.30 9.78 -24.51
CA ASN A 356 -5.99 9.84 -25.13
C ASN A 356 -6.03 10.63 -26.45
N GLU A 357 -7.12 10.52 -27.22
CA GLU A 357 -7.23 11.18 -28.53
C GLU A 357 -7.81 12.59 -28.45
N PHE A 358 -8.67 12.86 -27.46
CA PHE A 358 -9.39 14.14 -27.36
C PHE A 358 -8.86 15.05 -26.25
N GLY A 359 -7.91 14.59 -25.43
CA GLY A 359 -7.36 15.37 -24.32
C GLY A 359 -8.38 15.58 -23.20
N GLU A 360 -8.39 16.77 -22.60
CA GLU A 360 -9.39 17.14 -21.56
C GLU A 360 -10.81 17.12 -22.14
N LEU A 361 -11.68 16.32 -21.55
CA LEU A 361 -13.08 16.18 -21.99
C LEU A 361 -14.04 17.01 -21.15
N ALA A 362 -13.85 17.02 -19.84
CA ALA A 362 -14.63 17.81 -18.88
C ALA A 362 -13.90 17.88 -17.53
N LYS A 363 -14.26 18.88 -16.72
CA LYS A 363 -13.75 19.06 -15.35
C LYS A 363 -14.81 19.65 -14.42
N SER A 364 -14.68 19.40 -13.12
CA SER A 364 -15.52 20.05 -12.11
C SER A 364 -15.24 21.55 -12.05
N ARG A 365 -16.23 22.35 -11.62
CA ARG A 365 -16.13 23.83 -11.61
C ARG A 365 -14.97 24.37 -10.77
N LYS A 366 -14.51 23.62 -9.76
CA LYS A 366 -13.42 24.07 -8.86
C LYS A 366 -12.07 23.41 -9.20
N ALA A 367 -12.01 22.54 -10.21
CA ALA A 367 -10.77 21.91 -10.66
C ALA A 367 -9.67 22.94 -10.98
N GLU A 368 -10.03 24.12 -11.50
CA GLU A 368 -9.05 25.16 -11.84
C GLU A 368 -8.28 25.71 -10.63
N LYS A 369 -8.88 25.68 -9.44
CA LYS A 369 -8.22 26.15 -8.21
C LYS A 369 -7.10 25.21 -7.76
N TRP A 370 -7.13 23.96 -8.22
CA TRP A 370 -6.07 23.00 -7.95
C TRP A 370 -4.79 23.34 -8.68
N PHE A 371 -4.86 23.95 -9.86
CA PHE A 371 -3.65 24.29 -10.62
C PHE A 371 -2.77 25.29 -9.86
N THR A 372 -3.36 26.29 -9.21
CA THR A 372 -2.62 27.24 -8.37
C THR A 372 -2.02 26.57 -7.14
N LEU A 373 -2.79 25.71 -6.48
CA LEU A 373 -2.40 25.03 -5.25
C LEU A 373 -1.28 24.00 -5.48
N LEU A 374 -1.37 23.24 -6.57
CA LEU A 374 -0.36 22.26 -6.98
C LEU A 374 0.90 22.94 -7.54
N ALA A 375 0.79 24.08 -8.23
CA ALA A 375 1.94 24.86 -8.67
C ALA A 375 2.69 25.54 -7.51
N GLN A 376 1.97 26.02 -6.49
CA GLN A 376 2.58 26.60 -5.27
C GLN A 376 3.40 25.57 -4.49
N GLU A 377 2.94 24.32 -4.44
CA GLU A 377 3.69 23.22 -3.81
C GLU A 377 5.03 22.95 -4.52
N GLN A 378 5.08 23.04 -5.84
CA GLN A 378 6.33 22.90 -6.60
C GLN A 378 7.31 24.03 -6.29
N ALA A 379 6.82 25.27 -6.14
CA ALA A 379 7.66 26.44 -5.91
C ALA A 379 8.24 26.51 -4.48
N GLN A 380 7.59 25.91 -3.47
CA GLN A 380 8.08 25.89 -2.08
C GLN A 380 9.29 24.96 -1.86
N GLN A 381 9.79 24.31 -2.90
CA GLN A 381 10.80 23.25 -2.80
C GLN A 381 11.99 23.39 -3.75
N THR A 382 12.00 24.42 -4.59
CA THR A 382 13.23 25.03 -5.14
C THR A 382 13.76 26.08 -4.18
#